data_AF-A0A077RAI9-F1
#
_entry.id   AF-A0A077RAI9-F1
#
_cell.length_a   1.000
_cell.length_b   1.000
_cell.length_c   1.000
_cell.angle_alpha   90.00
_cell.angle_beta   90.00
_cell.angle_gamma   90.00
#
_symmetry.space_group_name_H-M   'P 1'
#
loop_
_entity.id
_entity.type
_entity.pdbx_description
1 polymer ?
#
loop_
_entity_poly.entity_id
_entity_poly.type
_entity_poly.pdbx_seq_one_letter_code
_entity_poly.pdbx_strand_id
1 'polypeptide(L)'
;MVDTVDDFYQQDPSTHLTLELRGTRFTIERETMMNLPESVLLCLFPNGLILTRQPRIPSLLDQEGEEDEEELYLVDFDPQCLSYVLSFFKTAQDEFYGTSELPGKYRPSSSYGSPGLYHFAQASGEGADPNQQGGLSQIPLMNKQPIIVLREELEYFAIPPKKAAAGVTSIDPGSLEGTDPATGHPTPALLRLKSACGDALLDRKQIFTALQRNVNKENNLAEQHLIDMLCMSGFDREDAWGFRALEPNRCCITSIALVLLKTGITHAGELEAEGINPESLGANEYHDPSGQTSMVSNMRVDHQQFATAQKLLLFWRKPARKCWWDGIDIVLPASGEDAQSEQTVRAEDLNDASLTAKEVELLKSGKGRKVRVWARRVWTLELSLI
;
A
#
# COMPACT_ATOMS: atom_id res chain seq x y z
N MET A 1 54.41 8.17 25.50
CA MET A 1 54.76 7.03 24.63
C MET A 1 54.31 5.81 25.40
N VAL A 2 53.24 5.11 25.06
CA VAL A 2 52.71 4.74 23.74
C VAL A 2 51.23 4.37 24.01
N ASP A 3 50.30 5.21 23.60
CA ASP A 3 49.31 5.00 22.53
C ASP A 3 47.94 4.52 23.06
N THR A 4 47.04 5.50 23.09
CA THR A 4 45.58 5.39 23.01
C THR A 4 45.18 4.58 21.78
N VAL A 5 44.63 3.39 22.01
CA VAL A 5 43.82 2.68 21.02
C VAL A 5 42.44 3.34 21.02
N ASP A 6 42.25 4.26 20.07
CA ASP A 6 40.92 4.67 19.60
C ASP A 6 40.28 3.45 18.92
N ASP A 7 39.28 2.86 19.59
CA ASP A 7 38.33 1.94 18.97
C ASP A 7 37.47 2.73 17.97
N PHE A 8 38.00 2.94 16.76
CA PHE A 8 37.17 3.17 15.60
C PHE A 8 36.39 1.89 15.33
N TYR A 9 35.14 1.83 15.80
CA TYR A 9 34.14 0.90 15.27
C TYR A 9 34.03 1.12 13.76
N GLN A 10 34.75 0.32 12.99
CA GLN A 10 34.45 0.09 11.58
C GLN A 10 33.03 -0.49 11.51
N GLN A 11 32.05 0.36 11.22
CA GLN A 11 30.74 -0.10 10.77
C GLN A 11 30.97 -0.91 9.49
N ASP A 12 30.66 -2.20 9.56
CA ASP A 12 30.76 -3.11 8.43
C ASP A 12 29.93 -2.55 7.25
N PRO A 13 30.54 -2.14 6.13
CA PRO A 13 29.85 -1.46 5.02
C PRO A 13 28.86 -2.39 4.28
N SER A 14 28.71 -3.64 4.71
CA SER A 14 27.82 -4.64 4.12
C SER A 14 26.37 -4.61 4.64
N THR A 15 26.10 -3.85 5.72
CA THR A 15 24.79 -3.84 6.41
C THR A 15 23.80 -2.80 5.88
N HIS A 16 24.28 -1.71 5.28
CA HIS A 16 23.46 -0.61 4.77
C HIS A 16 23.51 -0.53 3.24
N LEU A 17 22.37 -0.19 2.64
CA LEU A 17 22.26 0.15 1.22
C LEU A 17 21.88 1.62 1.08
N THR A 18 22.53 2.32 0.15
CA THR A 18 22.24 3.73 -0.14
C THR A 18 21.52 3.86 -1.47
N LEU A 19 20.30 4.38 -1.43
CA LEU A 19 19.42 4.58 -2.57
C LEU A 19 19.27 6.09 -2.86
N GLU A 20 19.25 6.47 -4.13
CA GLU A 20 18.88 7.81 -4.56
C GLU A 20 17.57 7.76 -5.37
N LEU A 21 16.52 8.30 -4.77
CA LEU A 21 15.13 8.29 -5.25
C LEU A 21 14.77 9.72 -5.68
N ARG A 22 14.78 9.96 -7.00
CA ARG A 22 14.44 11.27 -7.59
C ARG A 22 15.20 12.45 -6.93
N GLY A 23 16.48 12.25 -6.64
CA GLY A 23 17.36 13.23 -5.98
C GLY A 23 17.29 13.26 -4.45
N THR A 24 16.50 12.38 -3.83
CA THR A 24 16.48 12.20 -2.36
C THR A 24 17.26 10.94 -1.98
N ARG A 25 18.21 11.05 -1.06
CA ARG A 25 19.05 9.92 -0.63
C ARG A 25 18.47 9.24 0.61
N PHE A 26 18.52 7.91 0.62
CA PHE A 26 18.10 7.03 1.71
C PHE A 26 19.23 6.06 2.02
N THR A 27 19.59 5.93 3.29
CA THR A 27 20.46 4.86 3.77
C THR A 27 19.62 3.92 4.62
N ILE A 28 19.44 2.69 4.16
CA ILE A 28 18.51 1.71 4.75
C ILE A 28 19.28 0.45 5.07
N GLU A 29 19.06 -0.11 6.26
CA GLU A 29 19.61 -1.40 6.63
C GLU A 29 19.03 -2.53 5.78
N ARG A 30 19.87 -3.50 5.43
CA ARG A 30 19.48 -4.67 4.61
C ARG A 30 18.33 -5.47 5.24
N GLU A 31 18.31 -5.62 6.55
CA GLU A 31 17.23 -6.31 7.26
C GLU A 31 15.90 -5.56 7.13
N THR A 32 15.92 -4.23 7.32
CA THR A 32 14.74 -3.38 7.10
C THR A 32 14.23 -3.50 5.66
N MET A 33 15.14 -3.57 4.67
CA MET A 33 14.80 -3.80 3.27
C MET A 33 14.12 -5.16 3.04
N MET A 34 14.60 -6.22 3.69
CA MET A 34 14.01 -7.57 3.56
C MET A 34 12.60 -7.69 4.13
N ASN A 35 12.25 -6.82 5.09
CA ASN A 35 10.90 -6.76 5.66
C ASN A 35 9.92 -5.93 4.82
N LEU A 36 10.40 -5.19 3.81
CA LEU A 36 9.53 -4.41 2.95
C LEU A 36 8.63 -5.31 2.09
N PRO A 37 7.43 -4.82 1.74
CA PRO A 37 6.51 -5.59 0.91
C PRO A 37 7.09 -5.89 -0.49
N GLU A 38 6.78 -7.08 -1.03
CA GLU A 38 7.27 -7.50 -2.35
C GLU A 38 6.89 -6.50 -3.44
N SER A 39 5.66 -5.95 -3.39
CA SER A 39 5.22 -4.98 -4.38
C SER A 39 6.05 -3.69 -4.39
N VAL A 40 6.60 -3.28 -3.24
CA VAL A 40 7.50 -2.12 -3.12
C VAL A 40 8.91 -2.49 -3.59
N LEU A 41 9.42 -3.66 -3.18
CA LEU A 41 10.74 -4.16 -3.58
C LEU A 41 10.85 -4.34 -5.11
N LEU A 42 9.80 -4.81 -5.76
CA LEU A 42 9.77 -4.95 -7.23
C LEU A 42 9.80 -3.59 -7.95
N CYS A 43 9.28 -2.53 -7.33
CA CYS A 43 9.39 -1.18 -7.87
C CYS A 43 10.78 -0.58 -7.64
N LEU A 44 11.40 -0.86 -6.48
CA LEU A 44 12.75 -0.37 -6.17
C LEU A 44 13.83 -1.11 -6.99
N PHE A 45 13.65 -2.41 -7.20
CA PHE A 45 14.61 -3.29 -7.87
C PHE A 45 13.92 -4.12 -8.96
N PRO A 46 13.56 -3.50 -10.11
CA PRO A 46 12.83 -4.19 -11.18
C PRO A 46 13.59 -5.36 -11.80
N ASN A 47 14.93 -5.35 -11.72
CA ASN A 47 15.80 -6.42 -12.19
C ASN A 47 16.17 -7.43 -11.09
N GLY A 48 15.54 -7.33 -9.92
CA GLY A 48 15.90 -8.06 -8.72
C GLY A 48 16.96 -7.33 -7.90
N LEU A 49 16.93 -7.57 -6.59
CA LEU A 49 17.91 -7.04 -5.65
C LEU A 49 19.13 -7.97 -5.66
N ILE A 50 20.20 -7.56 -6.35
CA ILE A 50 21.46 -8.29 -6.32
C ILE A 50 22.15 -7.91 -5.00
N LEU A 51 21.88 -8.69 -3.96
CA LEU A 51 22.50 -8.50 -2.63
C LEU A 51 23.99 -8.86 -2.60
N THR A 52 24.49 -9.55 -3.64
CA THR A 52 25.88 -9.99 -3.78
C THR A 52 26.67 -8.94 -4.54
N ARG A 53 27.66 -8.31 -3.88
CA ARG A 53 28.60 -7.36 -4.49
C ARG A 53 29.01 -7.85 -5.89
N GLN A 54 28.65 -7.14 -6.96
CA GLN A 54 29.28 -7.39 -8.25
C GLN A 54 30.74 -6.94 -8.11
N PRO A 55 31.75 -7.81 -8.29
CA PRO A 55 33.12 -7.34 -8.38
C PRO A 55 33.19 -6.47 -9.63
N ARG A 56 33.36 -5.15 -9.45
CA ARG A 56 33.69 -4.28 -10.57
C ARG A 56 34.98 -4.81 -11.19
N ILE A 57 34.99 -4.97 -12.51
CA ILE A 57 36.22 -5.21 -13.26
C ILE A 57 37.07 -3.96 -13.03
N PRO A 58 38.27 -4.06 -12.44
CA PRO A 58 39.11 -2.91 -12.17
C PRO A 58 39.33 -2.16 -13.49
N SER A 59 38.89 -0.92 -13.57
CA SER A 59 39.26 -0.07 -14.69
C SER A 59 40.72 0.31 -14.49
N LEU A 60 41.51 0.38 -15.56
CA LEU A 60 42.95 0.74 -15.50
C LEU A 60 43.20 2.20 -15.03
N LEU A 61 42.19 2.86 -14.49
CA LEU A 61 42.19 4.23 -13.98
C LEU A 61 41.88 4.29 -12.47
N ASP A 62 41.60 3.16 -11.81
CA ASP A 62 41.33 3.13 -10.37
C ASP A 62 42.67 3.36 -9.64
N GLN A 63 42.87 4.58 -9.17
CA GLN A 63 44.02 5.02 -8.41
C GLN A 63 43.94 4.38 -7.02
N GLU A 64 45.04 3.77 -6.54
CA GLU A 64 45.14 3.07 -5.26
C GLU A 64 44.61 3.97 -4.11
N GLY A 65 43.38 3.72 -3.63
CA GLY A 65 42.77 4.50 -2.53
C GLY A 65 41.23 4.59 -2.48
N GLU A 66 40.47 4.20 -3.51
CA GLU A 66 38.99 4.32 -3.54
C GLU A 66 38.27 2.96 -3.35
N GLU A 67 38.62 2.19 -2.31
CA GLU A 67 38.01 0.85 -2.10
C GLU A 67 36.65 0.86 -1.39
N ASP A 68 36.20 2.01 -0.88
CA ASP A 68 34.96 2.19 -0.10
C ASP A 68 33.94 3.09 -0.80
N GLU A 69 33.76 2.98 -2.12
CA GLU A 69 32.62 3.62 -2.77
C GLU A 69 31.31 2.93 -2.34
N GLU A 70 30.60 3.56 -1.42
CA GLU A 70 29.24 3.24 -0.99
C GLU A 70 28.35 2.96 -2.22
N GLU A 71 27.77 1.76 -2.31
CA GLU A 71 27.03 1.31 -3.48
C GLU A 71 25.72 2.11 -3.62
N LEU A 72 25.76 3.15 -4.46
CA LEU A 72 24.64 4.06 -4.70
C LEU A 72 23.71 3.50 -5.78
N TYR A 73 22.48 3.15 -5.41
CA TYR A 73 21.46 2.70 -6.36
C TYR A 73 20.53 3.84 -6.77
N LEU A 74 20.53 4.19 -8.05
CA LEU A 74 19.62 5.16 -8.63
C LEU A 74 18.30 4.48 -9.01
N VAL A 75 17.21 4.92 -8.41
CA VAL A 75 15.90 4.28 -8.54
C VAL A 75 14.84 5.34 -8.85
N ASP A 76 14.04 5.11 -9.91
CA ASP A 76 12.89 5.96 -10.23
C ASP A 76 11.66 5.52 -9.42
N PHE A 77 11.67 5.89 -8.14
CA PHE A 77 10.58 5.65 -7.21
C PHE A 77 10.31 6.91 -6.39
N ASP A 78 9.07 7.09 -5.95
CA ASP A 78 8.70 8.27 -5.19
C ASP A 78 9.28 8.22 -3.75
N PRO A 79 10.10 9.19 -3.34
CA PRO A 79 10.72 9.19 -2.02
C PRO A 79 9.71 9.33 -0.88
N GLN A 80 8.58 10.03 -1.10
CA GLN A 80 7.54 10.17 -0.09
C GLN A 80 6.79 8.85 0.09
N CYS A 81 6.60 8.08 -0.98
CA CYS A 81 6.03 6.74 -0.91
C CYS A 81 6.89 5.82 -0.02
N LEU A 82 8.21 5.80 -0.23
CA LEU A 82 9.09 4.95 0.55
C LEU A 82 9.12 5.38 2.02
N SER A 83 9.20 6.69 2.28
CA SER A 83 9.16 7.25 3.63
C SER A 83 7.86 6.87 4.36
N TYR A 84 6.71 6.95 3.68
CA TYR A 84 5.43 6.51 4.22
C TYR A 84 5.46 5.04 4.64
N VAL A 85 5.94 4.14 3.77
CA VAL A 85 6.03 2.70 4.08
C VAL A 85 6.99 2.44 5.25
N LEU A 86 8.20 2.99 5.20
CA LEU A 86 9.20 2.80 6.26
C LEU A 86 8.71 3.29 7.62
N SER A 87 8.09 4.47 7.66
CA SER A 87 7.58 5.05 8.91
C SER A 87 6.47 4.20 9.53
N PHE A 88 5.56 3.67 8.71
CA PHE A 88 4.49 2.79 9.17
C PHE A 88 5.06 1.46 9.70
N PHE A 89 5.97 0.83 8.96
CA PHE A 89 6.59 -0.44 9.33
C PHE A 89 7.38 -0.31 10.64
N LYS A 90 8.18 0.75 10.77
CA LYS A 90 8.91 1.03 12.00
C LYS A 90 7.98 1.22 13.19
N THR A 91 6.93 2.03 13.03
CA THR A 91 5.95 2.27 14.10
C THR A 91 5.27 0.97 14.52
N ALA A 92 4.87 0.14 13.56
CA ALA A 92 4.26 -1.16 13.82
C ALA A 92 5.23 -2.13 14.53
N GLN A 93 6.51 -2.11 14.16
CA GLN A 93 7.56 -2.92 14.78
C GLN A 93 7.78 -2.51 16.23
N ASP A 94 7.97 -1.20 16.48
CA ASP A 94 8.24 -0.62 17.79
C ASP A 94 7.05 -0.87 18.75
N GLU A 95 5.81 -0.77 18.26
CA GLU A 95 4.60 -1.03 19.06
C GLU A 95 4.43 -2.52 19.39
N PHE A 96 4.70 -3.40 18.42
CA PHE A 96 4.49 -4.84 18.59
C PHE A 96 5.59 -5.51 19.41
N TYR A 97 6.85 -5.29 19.06
CA TYR A 97 8.00 -5.94 19.72
C TYR A 97 8.55 -5.12 20.89
N GLY A 98 8.23 -3.82 20.94
CA GLY A 98 8.77 -2.91 21.93
C GLY A 98 10.07 -2.27 21.48
N THR A 99 10.53 -1.31 22.29
CA THR A 99 11.81 -0.64 22.13
C THR A 99 12.71 -0.96 23.32
N SER A 100 13.93 -0.43 23.33
CA SER A 100 14.82 -0.53 24.50
C SER A 100 14.22 0.05 25.78
N GLU A 101 13.26 0.96 25.66
CA GLU A 101 12.67 1.69 26.79
C GLU A 101 11.28 1.17 27.19
N LEU A 102 10.50 0.67 26.23
CA LEU A 102 9.11 0.28 26.44
C LEU A 102 8.87 -1.16 25.95
N PRO A 103 8.26 -2.02 26.79
CA PRO A 103 7.90 -3.37 26.37
C PRO A 103 6.80 -3.33 25.31
N GLY A 104 6.91 -4.20 24.30
CA GLY A 104 5.92 -4.34 23.25
C GLY A 104 4.66 -5.11 23.67
N LYS A 105 3.70 -5.14 22.76
CA LYS A 105 2.49 -5.97 22.86
C LYS A 105 2.81 -7.45 22.90
N TYR A 106 3.69 -7.91 22.01
CA TYR A 106 4.15 -9.28 21.95
C TYR A 106 5.17 -9.54 23.05
N ARG A 107 4.88 -10.54 23.89
CA ARG A 107 5.84 -11.06 24.87
C ARG A 107 5.99 -12.55 24.67
N PRO A 108 7.18 -13.04 24.29
CA PRO A 108 7.39 -14.47 24.16
C PRO A 108 7.26 -15.12 25.53
N SER A 109 6.23 -15.96 25.69
CA SER A 109 6.05 -16.75 26.91
C SER A 109 7.15 -17.79 27.04
N SER A 110 7.71 -17.96 28.24
CA SER A 110 8.66 -19.04 28.56
C SER A 110 8.04 -20.43 28.57
N SER A 111 6.70 -20.55 28.42
CA SER A 111 6.00 -21.83 28.31
C SER A 111 6.13 -22.43 26.90
N TYR A 112 7.36 -22.73 26.47
CA TYR A 112 7.63 -23.59 25.33
C TYR A 112 7.07 -24.99 25.62
N GLY A 113 5.86 -25.29 25.12
CA GLY A 113 5.26 -26.64 25.18
C GLY A 113 3.89 -26.76 25.85
N SER A 114 3.08 -25.71 25.95
CA SER A 114 1.72 -25.83 26.49
C SER A 114 0.81 -26.75 25.64
N PRO A 115 0.15 -27.77 26.22
CA PRO A 115 -0.75 -28.69 25.51
C PRO A 115 -1.95 -28.02 24.83
N GLY A 116 -2.34 -26.82 25.27
CA GLY A 116 -3.50 -26.09 24.74
C GLY A 116 -3.35 -25.66 23.27
N LEU A 117 -2.13 -25.37 22.83
CA LEU A 117 -1.85 -24.98 21.45
C LEU A 117 -2.09 -26.15 20.48
N TYR A 118 -1.74 -27.37 20.89
CA TYR A 118 -1.92 -28.60 20.10
C TYR A 118 -3.41 -28.93 19.89
N HIS A 119 -4.26 -28.61 20.87
CA HIS A 119 -5.70 -28.83 20.80
C HIS A 119 -6.40 -27.78 19.92
N PHE A 120 -5.97 -26.52 20.01
CA PHE A 120 -6.48 -25.43 19.17
C PHE A 120 -6.22 -25.69 17.68
N ALA A 121 -5.02 -26.17 17.34
CA ALA A 121 -4.65 -26.54 15.97
C ALA A 121 -5.59 -27.59 15.34
N GLN A 122 -5.93 -28.63 16.11
CA GLN A 122 -6.87 -29.67 15.67
C GLN A 122 -8.29 -29.11 15.46
N ALA A 123 -8.71 -28.14 16.27
CA ALA A 123 -10.03 -27.50 16.15
C ALA A 123 -10.11 -26.51 14.97
N SER A 124 -9.01 -25.84 14.61
CA SER A 124 -8.94 -24.88 13.49
C SER A 124 -8.96 -25.51 12.09
N GLY A 125 -8.92 -26.85 11.97
CA GLY A 125 -9.11 -27.55 10.70
C GLY A 125 -7.96 -27.45 9.70
N GLU A 126 -6.81 -26.91 10.09
CA GLU A 126 -5.57 -27.08 9.33
C GLU A 126 -5.14 -28.55 9.44
N GLY A 127 -5.08 -29.22 8.30
CA GLY A 127 -4.67 -30.61 8.21
C GLY A 127 -3.30 -30.81 8.84
N ALA A 128 -3.29 -31.40 10.03
CA ALA A 128 -2.14 -32.10 10.54
C ALA A 128 -1.86 -33.26 9.57
N ASP A 129 -1.04 -33.01 8.56
CA ASP A 129 -0.33 -34.08 7.87
C ASP A 129 0.50 -34.79 8.95
N PRO A 130 0.19 -36.05 9.32
CA PRO A 130 0.86 -36.73 10.42
C PRO A 130 2.37 -36.88 10.20
N ASN A 131 2.84 -36.63 8.97
CA ASN A 131 4.22 -36.80 8.54
C ASN A 131 5.03 -35.49 8.47
N GLN A 132 4.41 -34.32 8.68
CA GLN A 132 5.13 -33.06 8.84
C GLN A 132 5.28 -32.72 10.33
N GLN A 133 6.45 -33.00 10.89
CA GLN A 133 6.89 -32.56 12.23
C GLN A 133 7.12 -31.02 12.29
N GLY A 134 6.11 -30.24 11.94
CA GLY A 134 6.09 -28.80 12.07
C GLY A 134 5.20 -28.38 13.24
N GLY A 135 5.80 -28.15 14.41
CA GLY A 135 5.07 -27.64 15.58
C GLY A 135 4.45 -26.26 15.33
N LEU A 136 3.45 -25.91 16.13
CA LEU A 136 2.65 -24.67 16.09
C LEU A 136 3.39 -23.35 16.32
N SER A 137 4.71 -23.42 16.52
CA SER A 137 5.66 -22.34 16.26
C SER A 137 5.71 -21.90 14.78
N GLN A 138 4.91 -22.51 13.90
CA GLN A 138 4.84 -22.20 12.47
C GLN A 138 3.67 -21.28 12.05
N ILE A 139 2.69 -20.94 12.89
CA ILE A 139 1.63 -19.98 12.50
C ILE A 139 2.17 -18.56 12.70
N PRO A 140 2.54 -17.83 11.64
CA PRO A 140 3.30 -16.59 11.79
C PRO A 140 2.49 -15.47 12.47
N LEU A 141 1.16 -15.54 12.41
CA LEU A 141 0.26 -14.55 13.03
C LEU A 141 0.39 -14.51 14.58
N MET A 142 0.95 -15.55 15.20
CA MET A 142 1.09 -15.63 16.65
C MET A 142 2.30 -14.89 17.20
N ASN A 143 3.33 -14.69 16.38
CA ASN A 143 4.60 -14.13 16.80
C ASN A 143 5.17 -13.04 15.89
N LYS A 144 4.52 -12.76 14.76
CA LYS A 144 4.84 -11.64 13.87
C LYS A 144 3.71 -10.63 13.82
N GLN A 145 4.04 -9.39 13.49
CA GLN A 145 3.03 -8.36 13.25
C GLN A 145 2.61 -8.37 11.78
N PRO A 146 1.37 -8.76 11.46
CA PRO A 146 0.86 -8.70 10.10
C PRO A 146 0.42 -7.29 9.71
N ILE A 147 0.80 -6.88 8.50
CA ILE A 147 0.42 -5.62 7.86
C ILE A 147 -0.22 -5.94 6.51
N ILE A 148 -1.44 -5.46 6.30
CA ILE A 148 -2.06 -5.50 4.97
C ILE A 148 -1.52 -4.33 4.16
N VAL A 149 -1.03 -4.63 2.96
CA VAL A 149 -0.56 -3.62 2.01
C VAL A 149 -1.45 -3.68 0.79
N LEU A 150 -2.16 -2.58 0.55
CA LEU A 150 -2.98 -2.40 -0.63
C LEU A 150 -2.32 -1.34 -1.51
N ARG A 151 -1.96 -1.71 -2.73
CA ARG A 151 -1.35 -0.83 -3.73
C ARG A 151 -2.24 -0.70 -4.95
N GLU A 152 -2.41 0.52 -5.44
CA GLU A 152 -3.11 0.83 -6.69
C GLU A 152 -2.15 1.49 -7.69
N GLU A 153 -2.15 0.98 -8.91
CA GLU A 153 -1.71 1.72 -10.10
C GLU A 153 -2.94 2.10 -10.92
N LEU A 154 -3.17 3.40 -11.09
CA LEU A 154 -4.25 3.96 -11.87
C LEU A 154 -3.66 4.67 -13.09
N GLU A 155 -3.67 3.99 -14.23
CA GLU A 155 -3.31 4.58 -15.52
C GLU A 155 -4.55 5.21 -16.14
N TYR A 156 -4.47 6.46 -16.57
CA TYR A 156 -5.63 7.19 -17.08
C TYR A 156 -5.41 7.80 -18.46
N PHE A 157 -6.50 7.86 -19.22
CA PHE A 157 -6.55 8.30 -20.60
C PHE A 157 -7.65 9.36 -20.73
N ALA A 158 -7.24 10.62 -20.80
CA ALA A 158 -8.13 11.74 -21.02
C ALA A 158 -8.71 11.68 -22.44
N ILE A 159 -10.03 11.76 -22.58
CA ILE A 159 -10.70 11.80 -23.87
C ILE A 159 -11.09 13.26 -24.16
N PRO A 160 -10.49 13.91 -25.16
CA PRO A 160 -10.92 15.23 -25.59
C PRO A 160 -12.39 15.23 -26.02
N PRO A 161 -13.18 16.24 -25.69
CA PRO A 161 -14.57 16.35 -26.12
C PRO A 161 -14.68 16.43 -27.65
N LYS A 162 -15.71 15.80 -28.23
CA LYS A 162 -15.89 15.62 -29.69
C LYS A 162 -15.79 16.90 -30.54
N LYS A 163 -16.07 18.08 -29.97
CA LYS A 163 -15.94 19.37 -30.67
C LYS A 163 -14.48 19.69 -31.04
N ALA A 164 -13.50 19.24 -30.26
CA ALA A 164 -12.08 19.38 -30.59
C ALA A 164 -11.68 18.60 -31.85
N ALA A 165 -12.42 17.54 -32.22
CA ALA A 165 -12.11 16.71 -33.39
C ALA A 165 -12.89 17.10 -34.67
N ALA A 166 -13.93 17.93 -34.56
CA ALA A 166 -14.86 18.19 -35.65
C ALA A 166 -14.64 19.57 -36.28
N GLY A 167 -13.88 19.63 -37.39
CA GLY A 167 -14.03 20.70 -38.39
C GLY A 167 -13.14 21.94 -38.25
N VAL A 168 -11.97 21.84 -37.61
CA VAL A 168 -11.05 22.98 -37.53
C VAL A 168 -10.14 23.01 -38.78
N THR A 169 -10.33 24.00 -39.65
CA THR A 169 -9.55 24.23 -40.87
C THR A 169 -8.20 24.93 -40.62
N SER A 170 -7.99 25.48 -39.42
CA SER A 170 -6.73 26.09 -38.97
C SER A 170 -6.39 25.59 -37.56
N ILE A 171 -5.46 24.64 -37.48
CA ILE A 171 -5.03 24.05 -36.21
C ILE A 171 -4.14 25.06 -35.49
N ASP A 172 -4.67 25.72 -34.45
CA ASP A 172 -3.82 26.37 -33.45
C ASP A 172 -3.38 25.32 -32.43
N PRO A 173 -2.09 24.94 -32.38
CA PRO A 173 -1.58 23.95 -31.43
C PRO A 173 -1.81 24.35 -29.95
N GLY A 174 -2.04 25.65 -29.69
CA GLY A 174 -2.31 26.17 -28.35
C GLY A 174 -3.72 25.91 -27.84
N SER A 175 -4.70 25.67 -28.70
CA SER A 175 -6.12 25.50 -28.32
C SER A 175 -6.66 24.10 -28.59
N LEU A 176 -6.14 23.41 -29.60
CA LEU A 176 -6.61 22.08 -29.99
C LEU A 176 -6.16 21.00 -28.98
N GLU A 177 -7.09 20.39 -28.27
CA GLU A 177 -6.83 19.22 -27.41
C GLU A 177 -6.73 17.94 -28.24
N GLY A 178 -5.63 17.76 -28.97
CA GLY A 178 -5.48 16.61 -29.87
C GLY A 178 -4.03 16.24 -30.17
N THR A 179 -3.86 15.47 -31.24
CA THR A 179 -2.55 15.16 -31.82
C THR A 179 -2.26 16.16 -32.92
N ASP A 180 -1.06 16.73 -32.92
CA ASP A 180 -0.60 17.57 -34.02
C ASP A 180 -0.38 16.69 -35.28
N PRO A 181 -1.08 16.94 -36.39
CA PRO A 181 -0.95 16.12 -37.59
C PRO A 181 0.41 16.26 -38.30
N ALA A 182 1.17 17.32 -38.04
CA ALA A 182 2.49 17.51 -38.65
C ALA A 182 3.57 16.68 -37.94
N THR A 183 3.50 16.59 -36.61
CA THR A 183 4.53 15.93 -35.79
C THR A 183 4.11 14.57 -35.25
N GLY A 184 2.81 14.28 -35.19
CA GLY A 184 2.27 13.09 -34.51
C GLY A 184 2.36 13.16 -32.99
N HIS A 185 2.82 14.28 -32.43
CA HIS A 185 2.96 14.48 -30.99
C HIS A 185 1.70 15.09 -30.37
N PRO A 186 1.46 14.87 -29.06
CA PRO A 186 0.36 15.52 -28.36
C PRO A 186 0.57 17.05 -28.34
N THR A 187 -0.49 17.78 -28.66
CA THR A 187 -0.53 19.24 -28.54
C THR A 187 -0.30 19.72 -27.09
N PRO A 188 0.24 20.93 -26.89
CA PRO A 188 0.32 21.55 -25.56
C PRO A 188 -1.02 21.64 -24.81
N ALA A 189 -2.15 21.82 -25.53
CA ALA A 189 -3.47 21.80 -24.92
C ALA A 189 -3.86 20.39 -24.42
N LEU A 190 -3.59 19.33 -25.20
CA LEU A 190 -3.80 17.95 -24.76
C LEU A 190 -2.93 17.58 -23.55
N LEU A 191 -1.68 18.06 -23.49
CA LEU A 191 -0.82 17.86 -22.32
C LEU A 191 -1.39 18.53 -21.07
N ARG A 192 -1.86 19.77 -21.18
CA ARG A 192 -2.55 20.47 -20.07
C ARG A 192 -3.82 19.74 -19.63
N LEU A 193 -4.61 19.23 -20.58
CA LEU A 193 -5.78 18.40 -20.27
C LEU A 193 -5.38 17.16 -19.46
N LYS A 194 -4.35 16.43 -19.90
CA LYS A 194 -3.84 15.25 -19.20
C LYS A 194 -3.37 15.56 -17.78
N SER A 195 -2.66 16.67 -17.59
CA SER A 195 -2.23 17.12 -16.25
C SER A 195 -3.43 17.46 -15.37
N ALA A 196 -4.37 18.25 -15.88
CA ALA A 196 -5.58 18.64 -15.15
C ALA A 196 -6.45 17.42 -14.77
N CYS A 197 -6.54 16.41 -15.65
CA CYS A 197 -7.20 15.14 -15.32
C CYS A 197 -6.50 14.41 -14.17
N GLY A 198 -5.16 14.39 -14.18
CA GLY A 198 -4.37 13.80 -13.10
C GLY A 198 -4.63 14.49 -11.76
N ASP A 199 -4.61 15.82 -11.74
CA ASP A 199 -4.87 16.62 -10.55
C ASP A 199 -6.28 16.36 -9.98
N ALA A 200 -7.30 16.31 -10.84
CA ALA A 200 -8.67 16.01 -10.41
C ALA A 200 -8.84 14.58 -9.88
N LEU A 201 -8.16 13.60 -10.48
CA LEU A 201 -8.17 12.21 -10.01
C LEU A 201 -7.36 12.00 -8.72
N LEU A 202 -6.41 12.89 -8.43
CA LEU A 202 -5.63 12.88 -7.20
C LEU A 202 -6.49 13.22 -5.98
N ASP A 203 -7.48 14.10 -6.15
CA ASP A 203 -8.44 14.45 -5.11
C ASP A 203 -9.44 13.32 -4.78
N ARG A 204 -9.60 12.33 -5.67
CA ARG A 204 -10.41 11.13 -5.41
C ARG A 204 -9.61 10.11 -4.59
N LYS A 205 -9.54 10.36 -3.28
CA LYS A 205 -8.66 9.64 -2.35
C LYS A 205 -9.25 8.37 -1.72
N GLN A 206 -10.55 8.15 -1.87
CA GLN A 206 -11.26 7.04 -1.23
C GLN A 206 -10.89 5.70 -1.88
N ILE A 207 -10.57 4.70 -1.05
CA ILE A 207 -10.08 3.38 -1.50
C ILE A 207 -11.19 2.63 -2.23
N PHE A 208 -12.36 2.50 -1.60
CA PHE A 208 -13.41 1.57 -2.06
C PHE A 208 -14.39 2.14 -3.09
N THR A 209 -14.34 3.44 -3.40
CA THR A 209 -15.33 4.10 -4.28
C THR A 209 -15.51 3.40 -5.62
N ALA A 210 -14.42 2.97 -6.26
CA ALA A 210 -14.49 2.29 -7.56
C ALA A 210 -15.19 0.92 -7.47
N LEU A 211 -14.87 0.14 -6.43
CA LEU A 211 -15.51 -1.16 -6.19
C LEU A 211 -16.98 -1.00 -5.77
N GLN A 212 -17.28 -0.08 -4.86
CA GLN A 212 -18.65 0.21 -4.42
C GLN A 212 -19.53 0.61 -5.61
N ARG A 213 -19.01 1.37 -6.57
CA ARG A 213 -19.74 1.69 -7.81
C ARG A 213 -20.07 0.44 -8.62
N ASN A 214 -19.13 -0.47 -8.79
CA ASN A 214 -19.36 -1.72 -9.51
C ASN A 214 -20.34 -2.63 -8.77
N VAL A 215 -20.26 -2.71 -7.44
CA VAL A 215 -21.24 -3.39 -6.59
C VAL A 215 -22.64 -2.83 -6.84
N ASN A 216 -22.80 -1.51 -6.79
CA ASN A 216 -24.10 -0.85 -6.96
C ASN A 216 -24.64 -0.96 -8.40
N LYS A 217 -23.77 -0.93 -9.41
CA LYS A 217 -24.15 -0.92 -10.82
C LYS A 217 -24.40 -2.33 -11.38
N GLU A 218 -23.59 -3.30 -10.98
CA GLU A 218 -23.55 -4.65 -11.57
C GLU A 218 -23.93 -5.75 -10.57
N ASN A 219 -24.30 -5.40 -9.33
CA ASN A 219 -24.58 -6.34 -8.24
C ASN A 219 -23.45 -7.36 -8.02
N ASN A 220 -22.21 -6.86 -8.06
CA ASN A 220 -21.02 -7.70 -7.98
C ASN A 220 -20.74 -8.16 -6.54
N LEU A 221 -21.32 -9.31 -6.16
CA LEU A 221 -21.17 -9.89 -4.82
C LEU A 221 -19.72 -10.19 -4.44
N ALA A 222 -18.86 -10.54 -5.41
CA ALA A 222 -17.45 -10.81 -5.13
C ALA A 222 -16.70 -9.55 -4.68
N GLU A 223 -17.00 -8.40 -5.30
CA GLU A 223 -16.42 -7.11 -4.88
C GLU A 223 -16.97 -6.65 -3.53
N GLN A 224 -18.26 -6.90 -3.26
CA GLN A 224 -18.83 -6.64 -1.94
C GLN A 224 -18.13 -7.48 -0.86
N HIS A 225 -17.97 -8.79 -1.09
CA HIS A 225 -17.25 -9.66 -0.17
C HIS A 225 -15.78 -9.27 0.02
N LEU A 226 -15.11 -8.76 -1.02
CA LEU A 226 -13.74 -8.24 -0.90
C LEU A 226 -13.70 -7.01 0.01
N ILE A 227 -14.63 -6.06 -0.17
CA ILE A 227 -14.73 -4.87 0.69
C ILE A 227 -14.99 -5.30 2.13
N ASP A 228 -15.99 -6.18 2.34
CA ASP A 228 -16.36 -6.64 3.69
C ASP A 228 -15.19 -7.37 4.37
N MET A 229 -14.47 -8.21 3.64
CA MET A 229 -13.29 -8.91 4.14
C MET A 229 -12.17 -7.92 4.53
N LEU A 230 -11.86 -6.95 3.66
CA LEU A 230 -10.86 -5.92 3.98
C LEU A 230 -11.28 -5.06 5.18
N CYS A 231 -12.58 -4.78 5.33
CA CYS A 231 -13.08 -4.01 6.46
C CYS A 231 -13.00 -4.80 7.78
N MET A 232 -13.38 -6.08 7.77
CA MET A 232 -13.25 -6.96 8.92
C MET A 232 -11.78 -7.09 9.37
N SER A 233 -10.84 -6.99 8.43
CA SER A 233 -9.43 -7.19 8.67
C SER A 233 -8.64 -5.94 9.02
N GLY A 234 -9.21 -4.73 8.90
CA GLY A 234 -8.50 -3.52 9.36
C GLY A 234 -9.04 -2.22 8.78
N PHE A 235 -9.44 -2.21 7.51
CA PHE A 235 -9.90 -1.01 6.82
C PHE A 235 -11.30 -0.58 7.28
N ASP A 236 -11.66 0.66 6.98
CA ASP A 236 -13.02 1.18 7.04
C ASP A 236 -13.52 1.57 5.65
N ARG A 237 -14.85 1.57 5.46
CA ARG A 237 -15.46 1.82 4.14
C ARG A 237 -15.17 3.21 3.55
N GLU A 238 -14.81 4.16 4.41
CA GLU A 238 -14.50 5.55 4.09
C GLU A 238 -12.99 5.83 4.16
N ASP A 239 -12.15 4.79 4.20
CA ASP A 239 -10.71 4.95 4.23
C ASP A 239 -10.18 5.55 2.92
N ALA A 240 -9.22 6.43 3.11
CA ALA A 240 -8.47 7.05 2.03
C ALA A 240 -7.09 6.39 1.87
N TRP A 241 -6.54 6.49 0.66
CA TRP A 241 -5.16 6.08 0.40
C TRP A 241 -4.19 6.87 1.30
N GLY A 242 -3.32 6.17 2.02
CA GLY A 242 -2.33 6.79 2.92
C GLY A 242 -1.21 7.51 2.16
N PHE A 243 -0.83 6.96 1.01
CA PHE A 243 0.00 7.63 0.00
C PHE A 243 -0.73 7.62 -1.35
N ARG A 244 -0.70 8.74 -2.07
CA ARG A 244 -1.25 8.86 -3.42
C ARG A 244 -0.56 9.99 -4.16
N ALA A 245 0.09 9.69 -5.28
CA ALA A 245 0.82 10.67 -6.07
C ALA A 245 0.70 10.41 -7.57
N LEU A 246 0.81 11.48 -8.36
CA LEU A 246 0.92 11.41 -9.80
C LEU A 246 2.37 11.09 -10.20
N GLU A 247 2.55 10.10 -11.06
CA GLU A 247 3.87 9.76 -11.58
C GLU A 247 4.38 10.81 -12.58
N PRO A 248 5.62 11.31 -12.43
CA PRO A 248 6.21 12.22 -13.38
C PRO A 248 6.22 11.65 -14.79
N ASN A 249 5.91 12.48 -15.78
CA ASN A 249 5.93 12.13 -17.21
C ASN A 249 4.98 11.01 -17.64
N ARG A 250 4.07 10.54 -16.76
CA ARG A 250 3.09 9.49 -17.06
C ARG A 250 1.70 9.93 -16.62
N CYS A 251 0.68 9.48 -17.35
CA CYS A 251 -0.71 9.59 -16.90
C CYS A 251 -1.03 8.42 -15.97
N CYS A 252 -0.31 8.35 -14.84
CA CYS A 252 -0.42 7.27 -13.86
C CYS A 252 -0.45 7.85 -12.45
N ILE A 253 -1.31 7.33 -11.60
CA ILE A 253 -1.35 7.63 -10.17
C ILE A 253 -0.99 6.35 -9.43
N THR A 254 0.03 6.43 -8.57
CA THR A 254 0.40 5.35 -7.65
C THR A 254 -0.21 5.65 -6.29
N SER A 255 -0.86 4.67 -5.68
CA SER A 255 -1.41 4.78 -4.33
C SER A 255 -1.04 3.59 -3.46
N ILE A 256 -0.80 3.81 -2.17
CA ILE A 256 -0.57 2.76 -1.18
C ILE A 256 -1.37 3.07 0.07
N ALA A 257 -2.02 2.05 0.63
CA ALA A 257 -2.64 2.09 1.95
C ALA A 257 -2.12 0.91 2.78
N LEU A 258 -1.82 1.19 4.04
CA LEU A 258 -1.27 0.25 5.00
C LEU A 258 -2.19 0.20 6.21
N VAL A 259 -2.52 -1.01 6.67
CA VAL A 259 -3.27 -1.20 7.91
C VAL A 259 -2.75 -2.42 8.65
N LEU A 260 -2.75 -2.36 9.99
CA LEU A 260 -2.47 -3.54 10.82
C LEU A 260 -3.62 -4.54 10.67
N LEU A 261 -3.30 -5.79 10.39
CA LEU A 261 -4.32 -6.84 10.30
C LEU A 261 -4.91 -7.08 11.70
N LYS A 262 -6.24 -6.96 11.81
CA LYS A 262 -7.02 -7.41 12.98
C LYS A 262 -7.01 -8.94 13.01
N THR A 263 -6.02 -9.51 13.71
CA THR A 263 -5.83 -10.97 13.83
C THR A 263 -6.84 -11.64 14.75
N GLY A 264 -7.55 -10.88 15.58
CA GLY A 264 -8.34 -11.42 16.68
C GLY A 264 -7.49 -11.94 17.84
N ILE A 265 -6.18 -11.68 17.83
CA ILE A 265 -5.25 -12.08 18.88
C ILE A 265 -4.97 -10.87 19.76
N THR A 266 -5.25 -10.99 21.05
CA THR A 266 -4.79 -10.04 22.07
C THR A 266 -3.55 -10.63 22.74
N HIS A 267 -2.41 -9.96 22.59
CA HIS A 267 -1.14 -10.43 23.15
C HIS A 267 -1.00 -10.08 24.64
N ALA A 268 -0.05 -10.72 25.32
CA ALA A 268 0.16 -10.57 26.75
C ALA A 268 0.33 -9.10 27.21
N GLY A 269 1.06 -8.27 26.45
CA GLY A 269 1.21 -6.85 26.77
C GLY A 269 -0.10 -6.07 26.71
N GLU A 270 -0.99 -6.42 25.78
CA GLU A 270 -2.31 -5.80 25.66
C GLU A 270 -3.27 -6.29 26.76
N LEU A 271 -3.21 -7.58 27.10
CA LEU A 271 -3.99 -8.15 28.20
C LEU A 271 -3.63 -7.50 29.54
N GLU A 272 -2.34 -7.28 29.81
CA GLU A 272 -1.90 -6.60 31.03
C GLU A 272 -2.36 -5.13 31.07
N ALA A 273 -2.38 -4.45 29.92
CA ALA A 273 -2.92 -3.10 29.82
C ALA A 273 -4.43 -3.06 30.10
N GLU A 274 -5.16 -4.13 29.79
CA GLU A 274 -6.56 -4.36 30.21
C GLU A 274 -6.70 -4.78 31.69
N GLY A 275 -5.59 -4.96 32.42
CA GLY A 275 -5.56 -5.41 33.81
C GLY A 275 -5.69 -6.93 33.98
N ILE A 276 -5.59 -7.70 32.90
CA ILE A 276 -5.64 -9.16 32.91
C ILE A 276 -4.21 -9.69 33.06
N ASN A 277 -3.94 -10.46 34.12
CA ASN A 277 -2.66 -11.15 34.26
C ASN A 277 -2.69 -12.48 33.50
N PRO A 278 -2.00 -12.60 32.35
CA PRO A 278 -2.07 -13.79 31.50
C PRO A 278 -1.33 -15.00 32.10
N GLU A 279 -0.46 -14.81 33.08
CA GLU A 279 0.26 -15.87 33.78
C GLU A 279 -0.48 -16.39 35.02
N SER A 280 -1.62 -15.79 35.37
CA SER A 280 -2.42 -16.25 36.51
C SER A 280 -3.03 -17.63 36.25
N LEU A 281 -3.07 -18.49 37.27
CA LEU A 281 -3.63 -19.86 37.16
C LEU A 281 -5.08 -19.88 36.67
N GLY A 282 -5.85 -18.82 36.91
CA GLY A 282 -7.24 -18.66 36.44
C GLY A 282 -7.37 -18.17 34.99
N ALA A 283 -6.29 -17.71 34.34
CA ALA A 283 -6.32 -17.27 32.95
C ALA A 283 -6.53 -18.46 31.98
N ASN A 284 -6.02 -19.64 32.31
CA ASN A 284 -6.25 -20.87 31.53
C ASN A 284 -7.70 -21.40 31.65
N GLU A 285 -8.47 -20.93 32.63
CA GLU A 285 -9.89 -21.26 32.82
C GLU A 285 -10.83 -20.20 32.24
N TYR A 286 -10.29 -19.16 31.58
CA TYR A 286 -11.10 -18.14 30.93
C TYR A 286 -11.92 -18.76 29.80
N HIS A 287 -13.23 -18.85 30.04
CA HIS A 287 -14.23 -19.17 29.05
C HIS A 287 -15.17 -17.98 28.93
N ASP A 288 -15.17 -17.38 27.74
CA ASP A 288 -16.23 -16.45 27.39
C ASP A 288 -17.57 -17.20 27.35
N PRO A 289 -18.62 -16.72 28.05
CA PRO A 289 -19.94 -17.34 28.02
C PRO A 289 -20.55 -17.45 26.60
N SER A 290 -20.06 -16.68 25.63
CA SER A 290 -20.43 -16.79 24.22
C SER A 290 -19.70 -17.91 23.46
N GLY A 291 -18.60 -18.43 24.01
CA GLY A 291 -17.69 -19.37 23.35
C GLY A 291 -16.91 -18.80 22.17
N GLN A 292 -16.98 -17.49 21.91
CA GLN A 292 -16.32 -16.85 20.76
C GLN A 292 -14.85 -16.53 21.00
N THR A 293 -14.42 -16.42 22.25
CA THR A 293 -13.02 -16.17 22.61
C THR A 293 -12.47 -17.24 23.55
N SER A 294 -11.19 -17.60 23.37
CA SER A 294 -10.48 -18.59 24.19
C SER A 294 -9.08 -18.10 24.54
N MET A 295 -8.57 -18.49 25.70
CA MET A 295 -7.16 -18.29 26.05
C MET A 295 -6.30 -19.43 25.49
N VAL A 296 -5.25 -19.09 24.75
CA VAL A 296 -4.29 -20.01 24.15
C VAL A 296 -2.89 -19.47 24.44
N SER A 297 -2.08 -20.20 25.21
CA SER A 297 -0.68 -19.85 25.47
C SER A 297 -0.49 -18.37 25.90
N ASN A 298 -1.24 -17.92 26.91
CA ASN A 298 -1.20 -16.55 27.45
C ASN A 298 -1.71 -15.46 26.48
N MET A 299 -2.40 -15.83 25.41
CA MET A 299 -3.00 -14.94 24.41
C MET A 299 -4.50 -15.18 24.35
N ARG A 300 -5.30 -14.12 24.20
CA ARG A 300 -6.76 -14.24 23.99
C ARG A 300 -7.03 -14.25 22.49
N VAL A 301 -7.76 -15.25 22.01
CA VAL A 301 -8.03 -15.44 20.57
C VAL A 301 -9.53 -15.41 20.32
N ASP A 302 -9.96 -14.48 19.46
CA ASP A 302 -11.28 -14.48 18.81
C ASP A 302 -11.24 -15.41 17.61
N HIS A 303 -12.02 -16.49 17.65
CA HIS A 303 -11.96 -17.53 16.63
C HIS A 303 -12.47 -17.06 15.26
N GLN A 304 -13.44 -16.14 15.21
CA GLN A 304 -14.03 -15.66 13.96
C GLN A 304 -13.09 -14.69 13.24
N GLN A 305 -12.51 -13.76 13.99
CA GLN A 305 -11.50 -12.84 13.45
C GLN A 305 -10.23 -13.61 13.06
N PHE A 306 -9.78 -14.52 13.90
CA PHE A 306 -8.60 -15.35 13.62
C PHE A 306 -8.79 -16.20 12.36
N ALA A 307 -9.94 -16.84 12.17
CA ALA A 307 -10.23 -17.60 10.96
C ALA A 307 -10.23 -16.71 9.69
N THR A 308 -10.62 -15.44 9.81
CA THR A 308 -10.58 -14.48 8.70
C THR A 308 -9.13 -14.05 8.40
N ALA A 309 -8.35 -13.75 9.45
CA ALA A 309 -6.93 -13.44 9.34
C ALA A 309 -6.10 -14.60 8.75
N GLN A 310 -6.44 -15.85 9.10
CA GLN A 310 -5.81 -17.03 8.50
C GLN A 310 -6.05 -17.12 6.98
N LYS A 311 -7.25 -16.78 6.50
CA LYS A 311 -7.51 -16.74 5.04
C LYS A 311 -6.65 -15.69 4.34
N LEU A 312 -6.33 -14.59 5.02
CA LEU A 312 -5.45 -13.54 4.48
C LEU A 312 -3.99 -13.96 4.39
N LEU A 313 -3.53 -14.97 5.14
CA LEU A 313 -2.17 -15.52 4.99
C LEU A 313 -1.88 -16.06 3.59
N LEU A 314 -2.91 -16.42 2.81
CA LEU A 314 -2.74 -16.78 1.40
C LEU A 314 -2.04 -15.66 0.62
N PHE A 315 -2.28 -14.40 0.98
CA PHE A 315 -1.70 -13.22 0.33
C PHE A 315 -0.29 -12.88 0.80
N TRP A 316 0.20 -13.51 1.89
CA TRP A 316 1.61 -13.42 2.28
C TRP A 316 2.49 -14.24 1.35
N ARG A 317 2.01 -15.42 0.91
CA ARG A 317 2.75 -16.28 -0.02
C ARG A 317 2.64 -15.82 -1.47
N LYS A 318 1.50 -15.25 -1.84
CA LYS A 318 1.22 -14.82 -3.21
C LYS A 318 0.30 -13.60 -3.21
N PRO A 319 0.80 -12.42 -3.61
CA PRO A 319 -0.03 -11.24 -3.74
C PRO A 319 -1.23 -11.48 -4.67
N ALA A 320 -2.40 -11.02 -4.26
CA ALA A 320 -3.58 -11.00 -5.11
C ALA A 320 -3.55 -9.76 -6.01
N ARG A 321 -3.87 -9.95 -7.30
CA ARG A 321 -3.93 -8.86 -8.27
C ARG A 321 -5.28 -8.84 -8.96
N LYS A 322 -5.87 -7.65 -9.04
CA LYS A 322 -7.09 -7.39 -9.81
C LYS A 322 -6.83 -6.26 -10.80
N CYS A 323 -7.05 -6.52 -12.08
CA CYS A 323 -6.93 -5.51 -13.14
C CYS A 323 -8.28 -5.32 -13.80
N TRP A 324 -8.72 -4.07 -13.97
CA TRP A 324 -9.97 -3.76 -14.67
C TRP A 324 -9.91 -2.37 -15.30
N TRP A 325 -10.88 -2.11 -16.17
CA TRP A 325 -11.08 -0.82 -16.80
C TRP A 325 -12.31 -0.14 -16.23
N ASP A 326 -12.24 1.18 -16.15
CA ASP A 326 -13.24 2.01 -15.54
C ASP A 326 -13.41 3.29 -16.36
N GLY A 327 -14.64 3.75 -16.47
CA GLY A 327 -14.97 4.97 -17.20
C GLY A 327 -15.48 6.02 -16.24
N ILE A 328 -14.66 7.05 -16.04
CA ILE A 328 -14.84 8.06 -15.01
C ILE A 328 -15.17 9.40 -15.68
N ASP A 329 -16.23 10.06 -15.22
CA ASP A 329 -16.48 11.45 -15.57
C ASP A 329 -15.90 12.34 -14.47
N ILE A 330 -14.97 13.23 -14.84
CA ILE A 330 -14.36 14.21 -13.94
C ILE A 330 -14.79 15.62 -14.34
N VAL A 331 -14.74 16.56 -13.39
CA VAL A 331 -15.07 17.96 -13.63
C VAL A 331 -13.80 18.80 -13.59
N LEU A 332 -13.47 19.45 -14.70
CA LEU A 332 -12.33 20.34 -14.82
C LEU A 332 -12.79 21.79 -14.93
N PRO A 333 -11.97 22.79 -14.56
CA PRO A 333 -12.25 24.18 -14.88
C PRO A 333 -12.42 24.39 -16.39
N ALA A 334 -13.48 25.10 -16.78
CA ALA A 334 -13.73 25.45 -18.17
C ALA A 334 -12.70 26.49 -18.65
N SER A 335 -12.07 26.25 -19.79
CA SER A 335 -11.16 27.20 -20.44
C SER A 335 -11.89 27.97 -21.54
N GLY A 336 -11.86 29.30 -21.48
CA GLY A 336 -12.19 30.24 -22.56
C GLY A 336 -13.49 29.97 -23.33
N GLU A 337 -13.39 29.18 -24.40
CA GLU A 337 -14.50 28.86 -25.31
C GLU A 337 -15.58 27.96 -24.67
N ASP A 338 -15.20 27.07 -23.74
CA ASP A 338 -16.14 26.18 -23.04
C ASP A 338 -17.00 26.93 -22.01
N ALA A 339 -16.49 28.03 -21.45
CA ALA A 339 -17.18 28.85 -20.46
C ALA A 339 -18.40 29.60 -21.02
N GLN A 340 -18.52 29.71 -22.36
CA GLN A 340 -19.65 30.38 -23.03
C GLN A 340 -20.79 29.42 -23.41
N SER A 341 -20.55 28.12 -23.34
CA SER A 341 -21.61 27.13 -23.48
C SER A 341 -22.27 26.93 -22.12
N GLU A 342 -23.48 27.42 -21.95
CA GLU A 342 -24.35 27.05 -20.82
C GLU A 342 -24.54 25.52 -20.83
N GLN A 343 -23.63 24.77 -20.21
CA GLN A 343 -23.90 23.40 -19.82
C GLN A 343 -24.96 23.48 -18.73
N THR A 344 -26.22 23.30 -19.11
CA THR A 344 -27.32 23.11 -18.15
C THR A 344 -26.97 21.92 -17.27
N VAL A 345 -26.50 22.19 -16.05
CA VAL A 345 -26.21 21.19 -15.03
C VAL A 345 -27.53 20.50 -14.72
N ARG A 346 -27.67 19.22 -15.08
CA ARG A 346 -28.87 18.46 -14.72
C ARG A 346 -28.78 18.07 -13.25
N ALA A 347 -29.91 17.98 -12.56
CA ALA A 347 -29.92 17.53 -11.16
C ALA A 347 -29.28 16.14 -10.99
N GLU A 348 -29.40 15.28 -12.01
CA GLU A 348 -28.77 13.96 -12.09
C GLU A 348 -27.23 14.04 -12.11
N ASP A 349 -26.67 15.11 -12.67
CA ASP A 349 -25.22 15.30 -12.76
C ASP A 349 -24.56 15.61 -11.41
N LEU A 350 -25.33 16.10 -10.44
CA LEU A 350 -24.88 16.44 -9.09
C LEU A 350 -25.02 15.27 -8.09
N ASN A 351 -25.76 14.23 -8.47
CA ASN A 351 -26.03 13.07 -7.63
C ASN A 351 -25.01 11.93 -7.82
N ASP A 352 -23.98 12.14 -8.64
CA ASP A 352 -22.88 11.19 -8.77
C ASP A 352 -22.06 11.19 -7.47
N ALA A 353 -22.23 10.15 -6.67
CA ALA A 353 -21.53 9.94 -5.40
C ALA A 353 -20.00 9.87 -5.55
N SER A 354 -19.48 9.75 -6.77
CA SER A 354 -18.04 9.77 -7.05
C SER A 354 -17.44 11.17 -7.23
N LEU A 355 -18.27 12.22 -7.24
CA LEU A 355 -17.81 13.60 -7.35
C LEU A 355 -17.23 14.09 -6.02
N THR A 356 -16.08 14.74 -6.10
CA THR A 356 -15.49 15.45 -4.96
C THR A 356 -16.24 16.76 -4.68
N ALA A 357 -16.09 17.30 -3.47
CA ALA A 357 -16.67 18.59 -3.11
C ALA A 357 -16.26 19.72 -4.07
N LYS A 358 -15.00 19.71 -4.54
CA LYS A 358 -14.48 20.68 -5.52
C LYS A 358 -15.16 20.52 -6.89
N GLU A 359 -15.36 19.29 -7.35
CA GLU A 359 -16.04 19.02 -8.62
C GLU A 359 -17.52 19.46 -8.55
N VAL A 360 -18.19 19.21 -7.42
CA VAL A 360 -19.56 19.67 -7.17
C VAL A 360 -19.65 21.19 -7.18
N GLU A 361 -18.70 21.89 -6.55
CA GLU A 361 -18.63 23.35 -6.55
C GLU A 361 -18.41 23.91 -7.96
N LEU A 362 -17.50 23.32 -8.73
CA LEU A 362 -17.24 23.70 -10.12
C LEU A 362 -18.50 23.57 -10.98
N LEU A 363 -19.23 22.46 -10.85
CA LEU A 363 -20.52 22.29 -11.55
C LEU A 363 -21.54 23.34 -11.12
N LYS A 364 -21.74 23.53 -9.81
CA LYS A 364 -22.71 24.52 -9.27
C LYS A 364 -22.40 25.94 -9.72
N SER A 365 -21.13 26.29 -9.86
CA SER A 365 -20.70 27.62 -10.31
C SER A 365 -20.84 27.85 -11.82
N GLY A 366 -21.17 26.82 -12.60
CA GLY A 366 -21.20 26.88 -14.07
C GLY A 366 -19.83 27.03 -14.72
N LYS A 367 -18.74 26.93 -13.95
CA LYS A 367 -17.36 27.05 -14.42
C LYS A 367 -16.68 25.70 -14.62
N GLY A 368 -17.39 24.60 -14.41
CA GLY A 368 -16.90 23.26 -14.63
C GLY A 368 -17.29 22.73 -16.02
N ARG A 369 -16.39 22.01 -16.68
CA ARG A 369 -16.67 21.17 -17.84
C ARG A 369 -16.46 19.70 -17.47
N LYS A 370 -17.37 18.83 -17.91
CA LYS A 370 -17.19 17.38 -17.76
C LYS A 370 -16.23 16.83 -18.80
N VAL A 371 -15.26 16.04 -18.36
CA VAL A 371 -14.31 15.32 -19.21
C VAL A 371 -14.39 13.84 -18.90
N ARG A 372 -14.52 13.02 -19.94
CA ARG A 372 -14.48 11.56 -19.82
C ARG A 372 -13.03 11.10 -19.73
N VAL A 373 -12.75 10.24 -18.76
CA VAL A 373 -11.47 9.59 -18.58
C VAL A 373 -11.67 8.08 -18.54
N TRP A 374 -10.91 7.35 -19.34
CA TRP A 374 -10.76 5.90 -19.16
C TRP A 374 -9.61 5.65 -18.20
N ALA A 375 -9.84 4.83 -17.19
CA ALA A 375 -8.83 4.44 -16.23
C ALA A 375 -8.65 2.93 -16.24
N ARG A 376 -7.42 2.47 -16.40
CA ARG A 376 -7.02 1.10 -16.08
C ARG A 376 -6.54 1.10 -14.64
N ARG A 377 -7.19 0.31 -13.80
CA ARG A 377 -6.81 0.13 -12.39
C ARG A 377 -6.19 -1.24 -12.20
N VAL A 378 -5.07 -1.27 -11.51
CA VAL A 378 -4.43 -2.50 -11.03
C VAL A 378 -4.31 -2.40 -9.53
N TRP A 379 -5.06 -3.23 -8.81
CA TRP A 379 -4.89 -3.41 -7.38
C TRP A 379 -4.00 -4.60 -7.11
N THR A 380 -3.06 -4.41 -6.21
CA THR A 380 -2.25 -5.47 -5.61
C THR A 380 -2.52 -5.48 -4.11
N LEU A 381 -3.02 -6.60 -3.60
CA LEU A 381 -3.21 -6.87 -2.19
C LEU A 381 -2.16 -7.89 -1.76
N GLU A 382 -1.34 -7.52 -0.79
CA GLU A 382 -0.33 -8.38 -0.20
C GLU A 382 -0.40 -8.29 1.33
N LEU A 383 0.09 -9.32 2.00
CA LEU A 383 0.24 -9.34 3.44
C LEU A 383 1.74 -9.36 3.74
N SER A 384 2.24 -8.40 4.50
CA SER A 384 3.62 -8.42 5.01
C SER A 384 3.62 -8.85 6.48
N LEU A 385 4.66 -9.56 6.88
CA LEU A 385 4.86 -10.03 8.25
C LEU A 385 6.21 -9.52 8.74
N ILE A 386 6.19 -8.55 9.66
CA ILE A 386 7.39 -8.02 10.28
C ILE A 386 7.73 -8.77 11.56
#